data_AF-A0A7X5R306-F1
#
_entry.id   AF-A0A7X5R306-F1
#
_cell.length_a   1.000
_cell.length_b   1.000
_cell.length_c   1.000
_cell.angle_alpha   90.00
_cell.angle_beta   90.00
_cell.angle_gamma   90.00
#
_symmetry.space_group_name_H-M   'P 1'
#
loop_
_entity.id
_entity.type
_entity.pdbx_description
1 polymer ?
#
loop_
_entity_poly.entity_id
_entity_poly.type
_entity_poly.pdbx_seq_one_letter_code
_entity_poly.pdbx_strand_id
1 'polypeptide(L)'
;MSSRDTHDDSNDVLGEGTPEEQSDATPDAAADAVAGGTGAGGGAANGVSAASGIAAGIIPAEVTADYQNEAAKIALDALMATPDYERLSAFFTAISSDYLVVDVSGSKHKKKGTRVRTVRSTKGQLILPVFTSMAELRAAVPVAQRETVKGAVMPALDALALITTDNFVGAQFDAGSAAFVVLRKYLQRILAGEDISADALQS
;
A
#
# COMPACT_ATOMS: atom_id res chain seq x y z
N MET A 1 4.50 43.05 -43.76
CA MET A 1 5.33 42.07 -44.47
C MET A 1 6.61 41.93 -43.67
N SER A 2 6.64 40.97 -42.74
CA SER A 2 7.81 40.71 -41.89
C SER A 2 8.24 39.27 -42.13
N SER A 3 9.54 39.14 -42.36
CA SER A 3 10.22 38.04 -43.02
C SER A 3 10.25 36.75 -42.19
N ARG A 4 10.23 35.64 -42.92
CA ARG A 4 10.52 34.29 -42.44
C ARG A 4 12.05 34.12 -42.34
N ASP A 5 12.53 33.85 -41.15
CA ASP A 5 13.84 33.23 -40.92
C ASP A 5 13.59 31.77 -40.55
N THR A 6 14.09 30.87 -41.40
CA THR A 6 14.16 29.43 -41.10
C THR A 6 15.57 29.00 -41.45
N HIS A 7 16.41 28.84 -40.42
CA HIS A 7 17.62 28.03 -40.43
C HIS A 7 17.33 26.88 -39.47
N ASP A 8 17.35 25.65 -39.97
CA ASP A 8 17.75 24.52 -39.12
C ASP A 8 18.44 23.48 -39.99
N ASP A 9 19.69 23.27 -39.62
CA ASP A 9 20.71 22.44 -40.21
C ASP A 9 20.74 21.16 -39.35
N SER A 10 20.36 20.02 -39.91
CA SER A 10 20.38 18.75 -39.17
C SER A 10 21.14 17.70 -40.00
N ASN A 11 22.45 17.88 -39.93
CA ASN A 11 23.49 16.94 -39.54
C ASN A 11 23.33 15.42 -39.78
N ASP A 12 24.47 14.92 -40.24
CA ASP A 12 24.85 13.60 -40.73
C ASP A 12 25.28 12.64 -39.58
N VAL A 13 25.05 11.34 -39.81
CA VAL A 13 25.96 10.21 -39.52
C VAL A 13 26.13 9.58 -38.12
N LEU A 14 26.35 8.25 -38.20
CA LEU A 14 26.76 7.19 -37.23
C LEU A 14 25.58 6.36 -36.70
N GLY A 15 25.49 5.04 -36.94
CA GLY A 15 26.54 4.01 -36.83
C GLY A 15 26.23 3.14 -35.61
N GLU A 16 26.72 1.89 -35.58
CA GLU A 16 26.62 0.91 -34.46
C GLU A 16 25.32 0.06 -34.45
N GLY A 17 25.32 -1.27 -34.32
CA GLY A 17 26.36 -2.25 -34.03
C GLY A 17 25.65 -3.54 -33.57
N THR A 18 25.87 -4.64 -34.27
CA THR A 18 25.41 -6.00 -33.92
C THR A 18 26.10 -6.49 -32.65
N PRO A 19 25.44 -7.33 -31.84
CA PRO A 19 26.15 -8.51 -31.35
C PRO A 19 25.34 -9.80 -31.52
N GLU A 20 26.02 -10.78 -32.13
CA GLU A 20 25.80 -12.21 -31.91
C GLU A 20 26.16 -12.55 -30.46
N GLU A 21 25.39 -13.41 -29.81
CA GLU A 21 25.97 -14.30 -28.80
C GLU A 21 25.22 -15.64 -28.78
N GLN A 22 25.95 -16.67 -29.20
CA GLN A 22 25.64 -18.08 -29.04
C GLN A 22 25.89 -18.50 -27.58
N SER A 23 25.04 -19.36 -27.02
CA SER A 23 25.54 -20.44 -26.15
C SER A 23 24.57 -21.62 -26.13
N ASP A 24 25.08 -22.69 -26.71
CA ASP A 24 24.66 -24.07 -26.61
C ASP A 24 25.08 -24.65 -25.24
N ALA A 25 24.24 -25.48 -24.62
CA ALA A 25 24.59 -26.65 -23.80
C ALA A 25 23.36 -27.18 -23.05
N THR A 26 22.87 -28.36 -23.48
CA THR A 26 22.18 -29.36 -22.63
C THR A 26 23.26 -30.38 -22.22
N PRO A 27 23.20 -31.11 -21.07
CA PRO A 27 22.28 -32.25 -20.92
C PRO A 27 21.79 -32.60 -19.48
N ASP A 28 20.64 -33.26 -19.46
CA ASP A 28 20.23 -34.48 -18.74
C ASP A 28 20.98 -34.94 -17.45
N ALA A 29 20.21 -35.15 -16.36
CA ALA A 29 20.45 -36.23 -15.38
C ALA A 29 19.19 -36.51 -14.51
N ALA A 30 18.82 -37.79 -14.44
CA ALA A 30 17.67 -38.38 -13.77
C ALA A 30 17.91 -38.82 -12.31
N ALA A 31 16.82 -39.00 -11.54
CA ALA A 31 16.58 -39.98 -10.44
C ALA A 31 15.33 -39.52 -9.66
N ASP A 32 14.15 -40.16 -9.69
CA ASP A 32 13.71 -41.49 -9.22
C ASP A 32 13.65 -41.68 -7.67
N ALA A 33 12.54 -42.30 -7.24
CA ALA A 33 12.20 -42.90 -5.94
C ALA A 33 11.75 -41.98 -4.77
N VAL A 34 10.84 -42.33 -3.84
CA VAL A 34 9.69 -43.26 -3.70
C VAL A 34 9.17 -43.10 -2.24
N ALA A 35 7.91 -43.48 -1.98
CA ALA A 35 7.26 -43.71 -0.67
C ALA A 35 6.85 -42.46 0.15
N GLY A 36 5.64 -42.31 0.70
CA GLY A 36 4.65 -43.31 1.12
C GLY A 36 4.57 -43.33 2.65
N GLY A 37 3.49 -42.80 3.25
CA GLY A 37 3.35 -42.77 4.71
C GLY A 37 2.02 -42.19 5.21
N THR A 38 1.02 -43.05 5.32
CA THR A 38 -0.30 -42.83 5.92
C THR A 38 -0.20 -42.81 7.45
N GLY A 39 -0.94 -41.93 8.13
CA GLY A 39 -1.11 -41.98 9.58
C GLY A 39 -2.27 -41.12 10.06
N ALA A 40 -3.39 -41.76 10.38
CA ALA A 40 -4.57 -41.17 11.02
C ALA A 40 -4.45 -41.28 12.55
N GLY A 41 -4.97 -40.28 13.28
CA GLY A 41 -5.18 -40.35 14.73
C GLY A 41 -5.65 -39.01 15.28
N GLY A 42 -6.93 -38.92 15.65
CA GLY A 42 -7.54 -37.71 16.23
C GLY A 42 -7.66 -37.75 17.76
N GLY A 43 -8.03 -36.60 18.35
CA GLY A 43 -8.82 -36.54 19.59
C GLY A 43 -8.31 -35.62 20.71
N ALA A 44 -9.04 -34.50 20.91
CA ALA A 44 -9.25 -33.66 22.12
C ALA A 44 -8.05 -32.89 22.73
N ALA A 45 -7.93 -31.57 22.60
CA ALA A 45 -8.71 -30.44 23.19
C ALA A 45 -8.50 -30.24 24.71
N ASN A 46 -7.69 -29.24 25.14
CA ASN A 46 -8.14 -27.91 25.61
C ASN A 46 -7.03 -27.06 26.29
N GLY A 47 -6.96 -25.77 25.90
CA GLY A 47 -6.47 -24.58 26.64
C GLY A 47 -4.97 -24.51 27.03
N VAL A 48 -4.18 -23.48 26.75
CA VAL A 48 -4.35 -22.09 26.29
C VAL A 48 -3.07 -21.74 25.54
N SER A 49 -3.17 -21.35 24.28
CA SER A 49 -2.08 -20.71 23.55
C SER A 49 -2.68 -19.69 22.59
N ALA A 50 -2.83 -18.46 23.08
CA ALA A 50 -3.17 -17.30 22.25
C ALA A 50 -1.91 -16.83 21.51
N ALA A 51 -1.46 -17.66 20.57
CA ALA A 51 -0.41 -17.35 19.62
C ALA A 51 -0.53 -18.31 18.43
N SER A 52 -1.30 -17.92 17.41
CA SER A 52 -1.06 -18.27 16.00
C SER A 52 -2.31 -18.06 15.16
N GLY A 53 -2.13 -17.37 14.03
CA GLY A 53 -3.11 -17.37 12.97
C GLY A 53 -3.02 -16.15 12.07
N ILE A 54 -1.84 -15.85 11.53
CA ILE A 54 -1.71 -14.97 10.37
C ILE A 54 -2.36 -15.70 9.19
N ALA A 55 -3.68 -15.58 9.08
CA ALA A 55 -4.45 -16.14 7.99
C ALA A 55 -4.29 -15.21 6.79
N ALA A 56 -3.62 -15.71 5.77
CA ALA A 56 -3.51 -15.07 4.48
C ALA A 56 -4.87 -14.59 3.96
N GLY A 57 -5.01 -13.26 3.79
CA GLY A 57 -5.67 -12.65 2.65
C GLY A 57 -7.06 -13.13 2.26
N ILE A 58 -7.97 -13.41 3.21
CA ILE A 58 -9.40 -13.43 2.88
C ILE A 58 -9.87 -11.98 2.90
N ILE A 59 -9.85 -11.35 1.73
CA ILE A 59 -10.66 -10.16 1.45
C ILE A 59 -12.12 -10.61 1.69
N PRO A 60 -12.86 -10.03 2.65
CA PRO A 60 -14.26 -10.39 2.85
C PRO A 60 -15.00 -10.26 1.53
N ALA A 61 -15.91 -11.20 1.21
CA ALA A 61 -16.76 -11.11 0.02
C ALA A 61 -17.64 -9.84 0.01
N GLU A 62 -17.66 -9.08 1.11
CA GLU A 62 -18.31 -7.79 1.30
C GLU A 62 -17.45 -6.57 0.92
N VAL A 63 -16.20 -6.76 0.42
CA VAL A 63 -15.45 -5.69 -0.25
C VAL A 63 -16.12 -5.36 -1.58
N THR A 64 -17.20 -4.62 -1.44
CA THR A 64 -17.96 -3.98 -2.50
C THR A 64 -17.16 -2.80 -3.04
N ALA A 65 -17.50 -2.35 -4.25
CA ALA A 65 -16.86 -1.20 -4.90
C ALA A 65 -16.95 0.11 -4.07
N ASP A 66 -17.71 0.08 -2.97
CA ASP A 66 -18.07 1.20 -2.11
C ASP A 66 -17.63 0.98 -0.66
N TYR A 67 -16.63 0.12 -0.42
CA TYR A 67 -16.06 -0.08 0.92
C TYR A 67 -15.72 1.26 1.60
N GLN A 68 -16.10 1.37 2.87
CA GLN A 68 -15.86 2.51 3.73
C GLN A 68 -15.66 2.07 5.18
N ASN A 69 -14.54 2.50 5.76
CA ASN A 69 -14.26 2.41 7.19
C ASN A 69 -14.91 3.62 7.89
N GLU A 70 -16.16 3.47 8.31
CA GLU A 70 -16.92 4.55 8.96
C GLU A 70 -16.28 4.99 10.27
N ALA A 71 -15.74 4.07 11.07
CA ALA A 71 -15.10 4.38 12.35
C ALA A 71 -13.88 5.27 12.16
N ALA A 72 -12.99 4.94 11.21
CA ALA A 72 -11.82 5.74 10.89
C ALA A 72 -12.22 7.10 10.31
N LYS A 73 -13.25 7.16 9.46
CA LYS A 73 -13.75 8.42 8.90
C LYS A 73 -14.30 9.34 9.99
N ILE A 74 -15.17 8.83 10.86
CA ILE A 74 -15.76 9.61 11.97
C ILE A 74 -14.65 10.12 12.91
N ALA A 75 -13.68 9.26 13.25
CA ALA A 75 -12.56 9.64 14.10
C ALA A 75 -11.67 10.71 13.45
N LEU A 76 -11.43 10.60 12.13
CA LEU A 76 -10.68 11.59 11.37
C LEU A 76 -11.43 12.94 11.31
N ASP A 77 -12.72 12.92 11.01
CA ASP A 77 -13.56 14.12 10.96
C ASP A 77 -13.59 14.81 12.34
N ALA A 78 -13.70 14.04 13.43
CA ALA A 78 -13.63 14.56 14.80
C ALA A 78 -12.27 15.18 15.12
N LEU A 79 -11.17 14.53 14.71
CA LEU A 79 -9.81 15.03 14.88
C LEU A 79 -9.56 16.32 14.09
N MET A 80 -10.07 16.40 12.85
CA MET A 80 -9.96 17.59 12.01
C MET A 80 -10.79 18.76 12.58
N ALA A 81 -11.96 18.47 13.17
CA ALA A 81 -12.79 19.48 13.83
C ALA A 81 -12.19 19.97 15.15
N THR A 82 -11.50 19.11 15.90
CA THR A 82 -10.85 19.48 17.16
C THR A 82 -9.55 18.70 17.34
N PRO A 83 -8.41 19.29 16.94
CA PRO A 83 -7.12 18.62 17.05
C PRO A 83 -6.67 18.49 18.51
N ASP A 84 -6.79 17.29 19.08
CA ASP A 84 -6.26 16.94 20.39
C ASP A 84 -5.73 15.49 20.43
N TYR A 85 -5.05 15.14 21.52
CA TYR A 85 -4.43 13.82 21.69
C TYR A 85 -5.47 12.71 21.91
N GLU A 86 -6.62 13.01 22.52
CA GLU A 86 -7.69 12.03 22.73
C GLU A 86 -8.27 11.56 21.38
N ARG A 87 -8.62 12.50 20.50
CA ARG A 87 -9.12 12.22 19.16
C ARG A 87 -8.05 11.63 18.26
N LEU A 88 -6.78 11.98 18.46
CA LEU A 88 -5.68 11.35 17.74
C LEU A 88 -5.54 9.87 18.13
N SER A 89 -5.61 9.55 19.42
CA SER A 89 -5.60 8.17 19.91
C SER A 89 -6.82 7.36 19.42
N ALA A 90 -7.99 7.99 19.40
CA ALA A 90 -9.22 7.39 18.87
C ALA A 90 -9.08 7.09 17.37
N PHE A 91 -8.51 8.03 16.61
CA PHE A 91 -8.19 7.83 15.20
C PHE A 91 -7.20 6.67 14.99
N PHE A 92 -6.11 6.62 15.75
CA PHE A 92 -5.12 5.54 15.68
C PHE A 92 -5.70 4.16 16.02
N THR A 93 -6.63 4.10 16.97
CA THR A 93 -7.37 2.88 17.30
C THR A 93 -8.30 2.46 16.17
N ALA A 94 -8.99 3.42 15.54
CA ALA A 94 -9.90 3.13 14.43
C ALA A 94 -9.15 2.64 13.18
N ILE A 95 -7.99 3.22 12.85
CA ILE A 95 -7.18 2.81 11.69
C ILE A 95 -6.34 1.55 11.93
N SER A 96 -6.31 0.98 13.13
CA SER A 96 -5.57 -0.26 13.42
C SER A 96 -6.45 -1.51 13.43
N SER A 97 -7.78 -1.34 13.55
CA SER A 97 -8.70 -2.43 13.88
C SER A 97 -9.42 -3.06 12.68
N ASP A 98 -9.57 -2.33 11.57
CA ASP A 98 -10.44 -2.73 10.45
C ASP A 98 -9.67 -2.79 9.10
N TYR A 99 -10.30 -2.57 7.95
CA TYR A 99 -9.61 -2.50 6.65
C TYR A 99 -9.38 -1.04 6.22
N LEU A 100 -8.34 -0.85 5.40
CA LEU A 100 -8.00 0.42 4.77
C LEU A 100 -7.87 0.21 3.25
N VAL A 101 -8.02 1.30 2.52
CA VAL A 101 -7.92 1.33 1.06
C VAL A 101 -6.61 1.97 0.65
N VAL A 102 -5.90 1.36 -0.29
CA VAL A 102 -4.66 1.91 -0.87
C VAL A 102 -4.78 2.00 -2.39
N ASP A 103 -4.18 3.04 -2.98
CA ASP A 103 -4.16 3.23 -4.43
C ASP A 103 -3.14 2.28 -5.08
N VAL A 104 -3.61 1.33 -5.89
CA VAL A 104 -2.77 0.39 -6.66
C VAL A 104 -2.83 0.67 -8.17
N SER A 105 -3.29 1.87 -8.54
CA SER A 105 -3.36 2.30 -9.94
C SER A 105 -1.97 2.33 -10.57
N GLY A 106 -1.86 1.80 -11.79
CA GLY A 106 -0.59 1.74 -12.52
C GLY A 106 0.34 0.59 -12.11
N SER A 107 -0.01 -0.26 -11.14
CA SER A 107 0.80 -1.42 -10.75
C SER A 107 0.63 -2.58 -11.73
N LYS A 108 1.29 -2.53 -12.89
CA LYS A 108 1.44 -3.69 -13.79
C LYS A 108 2.92 -3.99 -13.98
N HIS A 109 3.51 -4.80 -13.11
CA HIS A 109 4.80 -5.42 -13.38
C HIS A 109 4.68 -6.95 -13.42
N LYS A 110 5.13 -7.55 -14.53
CA LYS A 110 5.10 -8.99 -14.81
C LYS A 110 5.92 -9.87 -13.84
N LYS A 111 6.67 -9.31 -12.87
CA LYS A 111 7.63 -10.08 -12.04
C LYS A 111 7.71 -9.73 -10.54
N LYS A 112 7.14 -8.63 -10.05
CA LYS A 112 7.22 -8.25 -8.62
C LYS A 112 6.00 -7.42 -8.18
N GLY A 113 5.01 -8.10 -7.60
CA GLY A 113 4.01 -7.56 -6.66
C GLY A 113 3.13 -6.37 -7.07
N THR A 114 1.98 -6.25 -6.42
CA THR A 114 1.14 -5.04 -6.47
C THR A 114 1.88 -3.92 -5.73
N ARG A 115 2.28 -2.86 -6.45
CA ARG A 115 2.95 -1.68 -5.86
C ARG A 115 1.93 -0.57 -5.64
N VAL A 116 1.90 -0.03 -4.43
CA VAL A 116 1.03 1.11 -4.08
C VAL A 116 1.58 2.39 -4.70
N ARG A 117 0.69 3.24 -5.22
CA ARG A 117 1.02 4.55 -5.77
C ARG A 117 1.56 5.43 -4.65
N THR A 118 2.62 6.18 -4.93
CA THR A 118 3.24 7.08 -3.96
C THR A 118 2.97 8.53 -4.32
N VAL A 119 2.86 9.38 -3.30
CA VAL A 119 2.75 10.83 -3.47
C VAL A 119 4.04 11.47 -2.96
N ARG A 120 4.50 12.54 -3.61
CA ARG A 120 5.63 13.33 -3.12
C ARG A 120 5.12 14.55 -2.37
N SER A 121 5.69 14.79 -1.20
CA SER A 121 5.56 16.07 -0.51
C SER A 121 6.16 17.20 -1.35
N THR A 122 5.88 18.45 -0.98
CA THR A 122 6.49 19.65 -1.57
C THR A 122 8.02 19.66 -1.48
N LYS A 123 8.58 18.92 -0.52
CA LYS A 123 10.03 18.74 -0.32
C LYS A 123 10.58 17.50 -1.05
N GLY A 124 9.79 16.86 -1.91
CA GLY A 124 10.19 15.67 -2.68
C GLY A 124 10.18 14.35 -1.91
N GLN A 125 9.89 14.36 -0.61
CA GLN A 125 9.82 13.17 0.25
C GLN A 125 8.60 12.31 -0.07
N LEU A 126 8.74 10.98 -0.01
CA LEU A 126 7.66 10.04 -0.28
C LEU A 126 6.65 9.99 0.87
N ILE A 127 5.37 10.06 0.53
CA ILE A 127 4.24 9.90 1.43
C ILE A 127 3.37 8.77 0.88
N LEU A 128 2.95 7.88 1.77
CA LEU A 128 2.06 6.77 1.46
C LEU A 128 0.61 7.26 1.48
N PRO A 129 -0.11 7.33 0.35
CA PRO A 129 -1.53 7.63 0.36
C PRO A 129 -2.33 6.43 0.87
N VAL A 130 -3.15 6.66 1.90
CA VAL A 130 -4.06 5.68 2.51
C VAL A 130 -5.43 6.32 2.59
N PHE A 131 -6.48 5.52 2.40
CA PHE A 131 -7.85 6.02 2.33
C PHE A 131 -8.76 5.22 3.26
N THR A 132 -9.70 5.91 3.89
CA THR A 132 -10.76 5.29 4.69
C THR A 132 -11.85 4.66 3.81
N SER A 133 -11.96 5.06 2.54
CA SER A 133 -12.94 4.50 1.61
C SER A 133 -12.51 4.55 0.14
N MET A 134 -13.23 3.82 -0.71
CA MET A 134 -13.09 3.90 -2.17
C MET A 134 -13.55 5.26 -2.73
N ALA A 135 -14.50 5.93 -2.07
CA ALA A 135 -14.94 7.27 -2.48
C ALA A 135 -13.84 8.32 -2.27
N GLU A 136 -13.14 8.26 -1.13
CA GLU A 136 -12.00 9.13 -0.82
C GLU A 136 -10.84 8.92 -1.80
N LEU A 137 -10.57 7.67 -2.17
CA LEU A 137 -9.62 7.33 -3.21
C LEU A 137 -9.98 7.97 -4.57
N ARG A 138 -11.25 7.90 -4.99
CA ARG A 138 -11.72 8.54 -6.24
C ARG A 138 -11.70 10.07 -6.14
N ALA A 139 -11.91 10.64 -4.96
CA ALA A 139 -11.85 12.07 -4.73
C ALA A 139 -10.41 12.62 -4.86
N ALA A 140 -9.41 11.82 -4.50
CA ALA A 140 -7.99 12.20 -4.53
C ALA A 140 -7.37 12.31 -5.93
N VAL A 141 -8.09 11.93 -6.99
CA VAL A 141 -7.61 12.03 -8.38
C VAL A 141 -8.46 12.97 -9.23
N PRO A 142 -7.89 13.55 -10.32
CA PRO A 142 -8.66 14.31 -11.29
C PRO A 142 -9.81 13.48 -11.88
N VAL A 143 -10.93 14.15 -12.22
CA VAL A 143 -12.15 13.49 -12.74
C VAL A 143 -11.83 12.56 -13.92
N ALA A 144 -10.99 13.02 -14.85
CA ALA A 144 -10.57 12.25 -16.02
C ALA A 144 -9.82 10.93 -15.70
N GLN A 145 -9.28 10.78 -14.49
CA GLN A 145 -8.53 9.61 -14.06
C GLN A 145 -9.35 8.67 -13.15
N ARG A 146 -10.52 9.10 -12.66
CA ARG A 146 -11.32 8.34 -11.67
C ARG A 146 -11.67 6.93 -12.12
N GLU A 147 -11.97 6.73 -13.40
CA GLU A 147 -12.32 5.41 -13.97
C GLU A 147 -11.11 4.46 -14.08
N THR A 148 -9.90 5.02 -14.06
CA THR A 148 -8.65 4.24 -14.14
C THR A 148 -8.09 3.89 -12.77
N VAL A 149 -8.69 4.45 -11.71
CA VAL A 149 -8.24 4.22 -10.34
C VAL A 149 -8.63 2.84 -9.86
N LYS A 150 -7.66 2.15 -9.26
CA LYS A 150 -7.84 0.84 -8.63
C LYS A 150 -7.45 0.95 -7.17
N GLY A 151 -8.40 0.70 -6.29
CA GLY A 151 -8.16 0.54 -4.87
C GLY A 151 -7.94 -0.93 -4.53
N ALA A 152 -7.00 -1.20 -3.64
CA ALA A 152 -6.93 -2.47 -2.94
C ALA A 152 -7.42 -2.25 -1.51
N VAL A 153 -8.42 -3.02 -1.09
CA VAL A 153 -8.86 -3.07 0.31
C VAL A 153 -8.08 -4.17 1.00
N MET A 154 -7.41 -3.83 2.09
CA MET A 154 -6.56 -4.76 2.83
C MET A 154 -6.62 -4.45 4.33
N PRO A 155 -6.27 -5.41 5.20
CA PRO A 155 -6.26 -5.19 6.64
C PRO A 155 -5.47 -3.93 7.00
N ALA A 156 -5.96 -3.18 7.97
CA ALA A 156 -5.38 -1.94 8.45
C ALA A 156 -3.86 -2.05 8.65
N LEU A 157 -3.45 -3.04 9.44
CA LEU A 157 -2.04 -3.25 9.76
C LEU A 157 -1.21 -3.55 8.51
N ASP A 158 -1.75 -4.31 7.55
CA ASP A 158 -1.07 -4.58 6.28
C ASP A 158 -0.93 -3.31 5.43
N ALA A 159 -1.99 -2.49 5.36
CA ALA A 159 -1.96 -1.22 4.67
C ALA A 159 -0.93 -0.27 5.29
N LEU A 160 -0.89 -0.17 6.62
CA LEU A 160 0.06 0.65 7.35
C LEU A 160 1.48 0.10 7.21
N ALA A 161 1.67 -1.22 7.17
CA ALA A 161 2.97 -1.86 7.01
C ALA A 161 3.64 -1.50 5.67
N LEU A 162 2.89 -1.08 4.67
CA LEU A 162 3.45 -0.57 3.40
C LEU A 162 4.41 0.61 3.60
N ILE A 163 4.30 1.34 4.71
CA ILE A 163 5.26 2.41 5.07
C ILE A 163 6.70 1.91 5.15
N THR A 164 6.90 0.60 5.34
CA THR A 164 8.22 -0.04 5.44
C THR A 164 8.79 -0.46 4.07
N THR A 165 7.98 -0.44 3.02
CA THR A 165 8.38 -0.95 1.69
C THR A 165 9.24 0.02 0.88
N ASP A 166 9.29 1.29 1.28
CA ASP A 166 10.07 2.35 0.64
C ASP A 166 10.48 3.41 1.68
N ASN A 167 11.14 4.48 1.23
CA ASN A 167 11.60 5.60 2.07
C ASN A 167 10.47 6.59 2.41
N PHE A 168 9.29 6.08 2.75
CA PHE A 168 8.18 6.92 3.17
C PHE A 168 8.50 7.64 4.49
N VAL A 169 8.18 8.94 4.55
CA VAL A 169 8.31 9.75 5.77
C VAL A 169 7.03 9.74 6.62
N GLY A 170 5.91 9.35 6.02
CA GLY A 170 4.60 9.26 6.67
C GLY A 170 3.52 8.73 5.72
N ALA A 171 2.33 8.55 6.26
CA ALA A 171 1.13 8.25 5.49
C ALA A 171 0.20 9.47 5.47
N GLN A 172 -0.42 9.71 4.32
CA GLN A 172 -1.47 10.71 4.18
C GLN A 172 -2.81 10.00 4.08
N PHE A 173 -3.72 10.36 4.98
CA PHE A 173 -5.09 9.86 5.03
C PHE A 173 -6.01 10.78 4.25
N ASP A 174 -6.88 10.17 3.45
CA ASP A 174 -7.96 10.82 2.71
C ASP A 174 -7.48 12.07 1.95
N ALA A 175 -6.49 11.87 1.08
CA ALA A 175 -5.88 12.94 0.29
C ALA A 175 -6.87 13.75 -0.57
N GLY A 176 -8.06 13.21 -0.83
CA GLY A 176 -9.15 13.89 -1.55
C GLY A 176 -9.99 14.84 -0.69
N SER A 177 -9.96 14.71 0.65
CA SER A 177 -10.76 15.51 1.57
C SER A 177 -9.91 16.11 2.69
N ALA A 178 -9.57 15.32 3.71
CA ALA A 178 -8.85 15.79 4.90
C ALA A 178 -7.36 16.04 4.64
N ALA A 179 -6.74 15.22 3.78
CA ALA A 179 -5.30 15.25 3.46
C ALA A 179 -4.40 15.22 4.72
N PHE A 180 -4.85 14.54 5.77
CA PHE A 180 -4.18 14.50 7.08
C PHE A 180 -2.94 13.61 7.04
N VAL A 181 -1.78 14.11 7.50
CA VAL A 181 -0.51 13.39 7.42
C VAL A 181 -0.06 12.90 8.79
N VAL A 182 0.16 11.58 8.90
CA VAL A 182 0.73 10.93 10.08
C VAL A 182 2.18 10.55 9.80
N LEU A 183 3.08 10.96 10.70
CA LEU A 183 4.50 10.64 10.58
C LEU A 183 4.77 9.15 10.77
N ARG A 184 5.78 8.64 10.05
CA ARG A 184 6.19 7.23 10.11
C ARG A 184 6.45 6.74 11.54
N LYS A 185 7.03 7.57 12.42
CA LYS A 185 7.29 7.19 13.81
C LYS A 185 6.02 6.77 14.58
N TYR A 186 4.89 7.42 14.33
CA TYR A 186 3.62 7.09 15.00
C TYR A 186 3.00 5.83 14.39
N LEU A 187 3.10 5.67 13.07
CA LEU A 187 2.67 4.44 12.40
C LEU A 187 3.48 3.23 12.86
N GLN A 188 4.78 3.41 13.12
CA GLN A 188 5.63 2.35 13.66
C GLN A 188 5.19 1.93 15.07
N ARG A 189 4.73 2.87 15.92
CA ARG A 189 4.15 2.52 17.22
C ARG A 189 2.91 1.64 17.08
N ILE A 190 1.99 2.01 16.18
CA ILE A 190 0.79 1.21 15.89
C ILE A 190 1.18 -0.19 15.43
N LEU A 191 2.12 -0.31 14.48
CA LEU A 191 2.59 -1.59 13.95
C LEU A 191 3.32 -2.45 15.00
N ALA A 192 4.01 -1.83 15.95
CA ALA A 192 4.67 -2.52 17.05
C ALA A 192 3.70 -2.93 18.18
N GLY A 193 2.44 -2.49 18.13
CA GLY A 193 1.48 -2.69 19.21
C GLY A 193 1.86 -1.90 20.47
N GLU A 194 2.63 -0.83 20.33
CA GLU A 194 2.95 0.10 21.41
C GLU A 194 1.71 0.88 21.86
N ASP A 195 1.78 1.46 23.06
CA ASP A 195 0.68 2.28 23.57
C ASP A 195 0.47 3.53 22.71
N ILE A 196 -0.78 3.70 22.26
CA ILE A 196 -1.27 4.81 21.44
C ILE A 196 -2.28 5.68 22.20
N SER A 197 -2.35 5.54 23.53
CA SER A 197 -3.14 6.39 24.42
C SER A 197 -2.74 7.86 24.29
N ALA A 198 -3.66 8.76 24.65
CA ALA A 198 -3.42 10.20 24.62
C ALA A 198 -2.16 10.60 25.43
N ASP A 199 -1.97 9.99 26.60
CA ASP A 199 -0.81 10.21 27.45
C ASP A 199 0.50 9.78 26.77
N ALA A 200 0.50 8.62 26.10
CA ALA A 200 1.67 8.10 25.38
C ALA A 200 2.06 8.90 24.13
N LEU A 201 1.11 9.66 23.56
CA LEU A 201 1.34 10.54 22.40
C LEU A 201 1.87 11.92 22.79
N GLN A 202 1.69 12.34 24.04
CA GLN A 202 2.19 13.61 24.55
C GLN A 202 3.69 13.56 24.92
N SER A 203 4.19 12.38 25.31
CA SER A 203 5.58 12.13 25.72
C SER A 203 6.55 11.95 24.55
#